data_AF-A0A968H2A5-F1
#
_entry.id   AF-A0A968H2A5-F1
#
_cell.length_a   1.000
_cell.length_b   1.000
_cell.length_c   1.000
_cell.angle_alpha   90.00
_cell.angle_beta   90.00
_cell.angle_gamma   90.00
#
_symmetry.space_group_name_H-M   'P 1'
#
loop_
_entity.id
_entity.type
_entity.pdbx_description
1 polymer ?
#
loop_
_entity_poly.entity_id
_entity_poly.type
_entity_poly.pdbx_seq_one_letter_code
_entity_poly.pdbx_strand_id
1 'polypeptide(L)'
;MDLIAEALARRDGVRLQPSEAAAANMLHLSDQVPMRVVYETDGPPRKIEAGTLTIQFRRRAPRKMATAGKMSGLVFAALRGLGKRYVTQEQVSHLRQLLTPEDRQRLLQDLPQASAWMHPFLRYIAGDKE
;
A
#
# COMPACT_ATOMS: atom_id res chain seq x y z
N MET A 1 9.75 0.00 1.98
CA MET A 1 9.91 0.17 0.52
C MET A 1 11.37 -0.12 0.19
N ASP A 2 11.67 -0.62 -1.01
CA ASP A 2 13.05 -0.91 -1.43
C ASP A 2 13.83 0.38 -1.69
N LEU A 3 15.10 0.45 -1.24
CA LEU A 3 15.96 1.64 -1.36
C LEU A 3 16.20 2.03 -2.84
N ILE A 4 16.30 1.04 -3.74
CA ILE A 4 16.48 1.27 -5.17
C ILE A 4 15.22 1.94 -5.74
N ALA A 5 14.04 1.45 -5.36
CA ALA A 5 12.78 2.02 -5.81
C ALA A 5 12.61 3.46 -5.30
N GLU A 6 12.96 3.72 -4.04
CA GLU A 6 12.85 5.05 -3.43
C GLU A 6 13.82 6.07 -4.07
N ALA A 7 15.09 5.70 -4.24
CA ALA A 7 16.08 6.57 -4.90
C ALA A 7 15.63 6.97 -6.32
N LEU A 8 15.04 6.02 -7.02
CA LEU A 8 14.56 6.20 -8.38
C LEU A 8 13.31 7.08 -8.45
N ALA A 9 12.39 6.95 -7.48
CA ALA A 9 11.24 7.83 -7.35
C ALA A 9 11.65 9.30 -7.19
N ARG A 10 12.64 9.54 -6.30
CA ARG A 10 13.19 10.88 -6.05
C ARG A 10 13.87 11.46 -7.29
N ARG A 11 14.71 10.66 -7.96
CA ARG A 11 15.46 11.09 -9.16
C ARG A 11 14.53 11.50 -10.30
N ASP A 12 13.49 10.70 -10.55
CA ASP A 12 12.62 10.89 -11.70
C ASP A 12 11.37 11.74 -11.40
N GLY A 13 11.19 12.17 -10.13
CA GLY A 13 10.02 12.94 -9.70
C GLY A 13 8.70 12.18 -9.81
N VAL A 14 8.74 10.85 -9.73
CA VAL A 14 7.57 9.97 -9.91
C VAL A 14 7.03 9.49 -8.57
N ARG A 15 5.72 9.27 -8.51
CA ARG A 15 5.09 8.65 -7.35
C ARG A 15 5.17 7.14 -7.48
N LEU A 16 5.38 6.48 -6.35
CA LEU A 16 5.39 5.02 -6.26
C LEU A 16 4.41 4.52 -5.20
N GLN A 17 3.77 3.41 -5.51
CA GLN A 17 2.88 2.70 -4.60
C GLN A 17 3.20 1.21 -4.70
N PRO A 18 3.48 0.50 -3.59
CA PRO A 18 3.60 -0.95 -3.62
C PRO A 18 2.34 -1.59 -4.19
N SER A 19 2.52 -2.62 -5.02
CA SER A 19 1.40 -3.47 -5.46
C SER A 19 0.69 -4.11 -4.28
N GLU A 20 -0.50 -4.62 -4.53
CA GLU A 20 -1.38 -5.18 -3.49
C GLU A 20 -0.72 -6.34 -2.73
N ALA A 21 -0.06 -7.26 -3.43
CA ALA A 21 0.69 -8.36 -2.83
C ALA A 21 1.91 -7.86 -2.03
N ALA A 22 2.67 -6.91 -2.59
CA ALA A 22 3.82 -6.34 -1.88
C ALA A 22 3.38 -5.56 -0.63
N ALA A 23 2.25 -4.85 -0.70
CA ALA A 23 1.68 -4.12 0.43
C ALA A 23 1.20 -5.06 1.54
N ALA A 24 0.51 -6.15 1.19
CA ALA A 24 0.09 -7.17 2.15
C ALA A 24 1.29 -7.78 2.88
N ASN A 25 2.38 -8.10 2.16
CA ASN A 25 3.60 -8.61 2.78
C ASN A 25 4.31 -7.56 3.66
N MET A 26 4.43 -6.31 3.21
CA MET A 26 5.01 -5.21 4.00
C MET A 26 4.24 -4.91 5.30
N LEU A 27 2.94 -5.21 5.33
CA LEU A 27 2.08 -5.05 6.51
C LEU A 27 1.88 -6.35 7.30
N HIS A 28 2.68 -7.39 7.01
CA HIS A 28 2.60 -8.72 7.63
C HIS A 28 1.20 -9.35 7.58
N LEU A 29 0.43 -9.05 6.53
CA LEU A 29 -0.86 -9.68 6.25
C LEU A 29 -0.71 -10.92 5.35
N SER A 30 0.50 -11.19 4.88
CA SER A 30 0.84 -12.32 4.02
C SER A 30 2.32 -12.69 4.18
N ASP A 31 2.60 -13.97 4.39
CA ASP A 31 3.97 -14.52 4.51
C ASP A 31 4.64 -14.78 3.17
N GLN A 32 3.94 -14.56 2.06
CA GLN A 32 4.49 -14.76 0.72
C GLN A 32 5.57 -13.71 0.43
N VAL A 33 6.84 -14.14 0.41
CA VAL A 33 7.97 -13.32 -0.05
C VAL A 33 8.09 -13.44 -1.57
N PRO A 34 7.77 -12.41 -2.36
CA PRO A 34 7.79 -12.54 -3.81
C PRO A 34 9.20 -12.35 -4.37
N MET A 35 9.66 -13.26 -5.25
CA MET A 35 10.90 -13.07 -6.06
C MET A 35 10.83 -11.88 -7.03
N ARG A 36 9.63 -11.31 -7.22
CA ARG A 36 9.37 -10.12 -8.03
C ARG A 36 8.55 -9.12 -7.24
N VAL A 37 9.12 -7.94 -7.00
CA VAL A 37 8.42 -6.82 -6.37
C VAL A 37 7.82 -5.93 -7.45
N VAL A 38 6.54 -5.63 -7.33
CA VAL A 38 5.83 -4.76 -8.28
C VAL A 38 5.44 -3.46 -7.58
N TYR A 39 5.77 -2.33 -8.21
CA TYR A 39 5.35 -0.99 -7.83
C TYR A 39 4.45 -0.40 -8.92
N GLU A 40 3.37 0.27 -8.52
CA GLU A 40 2.61 1.16 -9.38
C GLU A 40 3.28 2.54 -9.41
N THR A 41 3.31 3.18 -10.59
CA THR A 41 3.88 4.51 -10.78
C THR A 41 3.04 5.36 -11.73
N ASP A 42 3.07 6.68 -11.60
CA ASP A 42 2.54 7.62 -12.60
C ASP A 42 3.54 7.92 -13.73
N GLY A 43 4.79 7.50 -13.58
CA GLY A 43 5.84 7.58 -14.60
C GLY A 43 5.81 6.46 -15.65
N PRO A 44 6.84 6.41 -16.51
CA PRO A 44 6.99 5.36 -17.50
C PRO A 44 7.10 3.96 -16.86
N PRO A 45 6.47 2.93 -17.45
CA PRO A 45 6.68 1.55 -17.00
C PRO A 45 8.11 1.11 -17.30
N ARG A 46 8.70 0.30 -16.41
CA ARG A 46 10.04 -0.25 -16.57
C ARG A 46 10.27 -1.47 -15.69
N LYS A 47 11.30 -2.24 -15.99
CA LYS A 47 11.78 -3.38 -15.20
C LYS A 47 13.24 -3.14 -14.84
N ILE A 48 13.60 -3.41 -13.59
CA ILE A 48 14.98 -3.35 -13.09
C ILE A 48 15.30 -4.71 -12.48
N GLU A 49 16.48 -5.22 -12.79
CA GLU A 49 17.02 -6.44 -12.20
C GLU A 49 18.10 -6.05 -11.21
N ALA A 50 17.96 -6.50 -9.96
CA ALA A 50 18.86 -6.23 -8.86
C ALA A 50 19.30 -7.59 -8.27
N GLY A 51 20.34 -8.18 -8.85
CA GLY A 51 20.73 -9.55 -8.54
C GLY A 51 19.62 -10.54 -8.90
N THR A 52 19.13 -11.32 -7.93
CA THR A 52 18.00 -12.25 -8.12
C THR A 52 16.63 -11.59 -8.01
N LEU A 53 16.57 -10.34 -7.53
CA LEU A 53 15.32 -9.61 -7.36
C LEU A 53 14.95 -8.86 -8.65
N THR A 54 13.70 -9.04 -9.09
CA THR A 54 13.14 -8.20 -10.14
C THR A 54 12.21 -7.14 -9.55
N ILE A 55 12.48 -5.86 -9.85
CA ILE A 55 11.61 -4.73 -9.55
C ILE A 55 10.86 -4.30 -10.81
N GLN A 56 9.53 -4.39 -10.81
CA GLN A 56 8.68 -4.01 -11.93
C GLN A 56 7.86 -2.77 -11.60
N PHE A 57 7.94 -1.76 -12.45
CA PHE A 57 7.14 -0.54 -12.37
C PHE A 57 6.00 -0.61 -13.39
N ARG A 58 4.76 -0.58 -12.91
CA ARG A 58 3.55 -0.59 -13.75
C ARG A 58 2.91 0.78 -13.74
N ARG A 59 2.63 1.32 -14.92
CA ARG A 59 2.00 2.62 -15.05
C ARG A 59 0.56 2.58 -14.53
N ARG A 60 0.20 3.58 -13.74
CA ARG A 60 -1.14 3.78 -13.17
C ARG A 60 -1.54 5.24 -13.35
N ALA A 61 -2.84 5.48 -13.54
CA ALA A 61 -3.31 6.85 -13.78
C ALA A 61 -3.02 7.76 -12.56
N PRO A 62 -2.56 9.02 -12.75
CA PRO A 62 -2.22 9.92 -11.64
C PRO A 62 -3.36 10.15 -10.64
N ARG A 63 -4.61 10.27 -11.13
CA ARG A 63 -5.83 10.38 -10.30
C ARG A 63 -5.97 9.27 -9.25
N LYS A 64 -5.34 8.15 -9.52
CA LYS A 64 -5.43 6.92 -8.76
C LYS A 64 -4.20 6.78 -7.82
N MET A 65 -3.19 7.65 -7.95
CA MET A 65 -1.96 7.70 -7.14
C MET A 65 -2.04 8.74 -6.00
N ALA A 66 -3.24 9.16 -5.60
CA ALA A 66 -3.46 10.21 -4.59
C ALA A 66 -2.88 9.86 -3.20
N THR A 67 -2.79 8.56 -2.89
CA THR A 67 -2.25 8.03 -1.63
C THR A 67 -0.86 7.42 -1.78
N ALA A 68 -0.22 7.56 -2.96
CA ALA A 68 1.09 7.01 -3.21
C ALA A 68 2.14 7.60 -2.26
N GLY A 69 3.03 6.75 -1.73
CA GLY A 69 4.01 7.13 -0.72
C GLY A 69 3.44 7.38 0.69
N LYS A 70 2.12 7.27 0.90
CA LYS A 70 1.49 7.38 2.22
C LYS A 70 1.21 6.00 2.81
N MET A 71 1.20 5.93 4.15
CA MET A 71 0.78 4.72 4.87
C MET A 71 -0.67 4.31 4.54
N SER A 72 -1.56 5.29 4.35
CA SER A 72 -2.93 5.06 3.88
C SER A 72 -2.99 4.31 2.55
N GLY A 73 -2.14 4.69 1.60
CA GLY A 73 -2.03 4.00 0.31
C GLY A 73 -1.56 2.56 0.46
N LEU A 74 -0.62 2.30 1.36
CA LEU A 74 -0.13 0.95 1.67
C LEU A 74 -1.25 0.07 2.24
N VAL A 75 -1.98 0.57 3.24
CA VAL A 75 -3.13 -0.14 3.84
C VAL A 75 -4.21 -0.41 2.78
N PHE A 76 -4.54 0.57 1.94
CA PHE A 76 -5.55 0.38 0.90
C PHE A 76 -5.12 -0.66 -0.13
N ALA A 77 -3.85 -0.67 -0.53
CA ALA A 77 -3.33 -1.68 -1.44
C ALA A 77 -3.37 -3.08 -0.82
N ALA A 78 -2.99 -3.23 0.46
CA ALA A 78 -3.03 -4.50 1.15
C ALA A 78 -4.46 -5.03 1.30
N LEU A 79 -5.41 -4.19 1.73
CA LEU A 79 -6.82 -4.57 1.83
C LEU A 79 -7.40 -4.95 0.45
N ARG A 80 -7.05 -4.24 -0.63
CA ARG A 80 -7.46 -4.65 -2.00
C ARG A 80 -6.93 -6.04 -2.36
N GLY A 81 -5.67 -6.31 -2.03
CA GLY A 81 -5.02 -7.59 -2.31
C GLY A 81 -5.64 -8.77 -1.56
N LEU A 82 -6.03 -8.54 -0.29
CA LEU A 82 -6.80 -9.53 0.47
C LEU A 82 -8.20 -9.69 -0.14
N GLY A 83 -8.87 -8.58 -0.44
CA GLY A 83 -10.25 -8.56 -0.91
C GLY A 83 -11.26 -8.66 0.23
N LYS A 84 -12.42 -7.98 0.07
CA LYS A 84 -13.44 -7.80 1.13
C LYS A 84 -13.79 -9.06 1.92
N ARG A 85 -13.84 -10.22 1.25
CA ARG A 85 -14.25 -11.50 1.87
C ARG A 85 -13.19 -12.13 2.78
N TYR A 86 -11.94 -11.72 2.64
CA TYR A 86 -10.80 -12.33 3.33
C TYR A 86 -10.17 -11.42 4.39
N VAL A 87 -10.71 -10.20 4.57
CA VAL A 87 -10.29 -9.32 5.65
C VAL A 87 -10.87 -9.83 6.98
N THR A 88 -10.00 -10.23 7.90
CA THR A 88 -10.39 -10.76 9.20
C THR A 88 -10.24 -9.73 10.32
N GLN A 89 -10.95 -9.92 11.43
CA GLN A 89 -10.84 -9.05 12.60
C GLN A 89 -9.42 -9.02 13.19
N GLU A 90 -8.71 -10.15 13.12
CA GLU A 90 -7.33 -10.27 13.56
C GLU A 90 -6.40 -9.40 12.73
N GLN A 91 -6.51 -9.45 11.39
CA GLN A 91 -5.71 -8.61 10.49
C GLN A 91 -5.96 -7.13 10.74
N VAL A 92 -7.21 -6.73 10.93
CA VAL A 92 -7.57 -5.33 11.18
C VAL A 92 -7.05 -4.87 12.56
N SER A 93 -7.11 -5.75 13.57
CA SER A 93 -6.51 -5.49 14.90
C SER A 93 -4.99 -5.40 14.84
N HIS A 94 -4.34 -6.25 14.04
CA HIS A 94 -2.91 -6.20 13.80
C HIS A 94 -2.50 -4.87 13.16
N LEU A 95 -3.20 -4.44 12.09
CA LEU A 95 -2.96 -3.15 11.45
C LEU A 95 -3.15 -1.99 12.43
N ARG A 96 -4.17 -2.03 13.27
CA ARG A 96 -4.36 -1.04 14.34
C ARG A 96 -3.11 -0.95 15.21
N GLN A 97 -2.61 -2.07 15.72
CA GLN A 97 -1.43 -2.10 16.60
C GLN A 97 -0.15 -1.65 15.88
N LEU A 98 0.01 -2.02 14.61
CA LEU A 98 1.18 -1.69 13.79
C LEU A 98 1.29 -0.20 13.49
N LEU A 99 0.16 0.47 13.24
CA LEU A 99 0.13 1.87 12.81
C LEU A 99 0.25 2.86 13.98
N THR A 100 1.01 3.93 13.75
CA THR A 100 1.13 5.04 14.71
C THR A 100 -0.18 5.85 14.78
N PRO A 101 -0.39 6.66 15.83
CA PRO A 101 -1.55 7.56 15.91
C PRO A 101 -1.67 8.50 14.70
N GLU A 102 -0.56 9.00 14.17
CA GLU A 102 -0.53 9.91 13.03
C GLU A 102 -0.96 9.19 11.74
N ASP A 103 -0.51 7.95 11.54
CA ASP A 103 -0.93 7.11 10.41
C ASP A 103 -2.42 6.80 10.48
N ARG A 104 -2.93 6.49 11.69
CA ARG A 104 -4.36 6.25 11.93
C ARG A 104 -5.20 7.49 11.60
N GLN A 105 -4.75 8.68 12.00
CA GLN A 105 -5.43 9.92 11.62
C GLN A 105 -5.40 10.13 10.10
N ARG A 106 -4.28 9.80 9.45
CA ARG A 106 -4.15 9.90 7.99
C ARG A 106 -5.09 8.96 7.25
N LEU A 107 -5.35 7.77 7.78
CA LEU A 107 -6.35 6.85 7.20
C LEU A 107 -7.74 7.49 7.13
N LEU A 108 -8.13 8.26 8.14
CA LEU A 108 -9.41 8.97 8.14
C LEU A 108 -9.44 10.14 7.15
N GLN A 109 -8.32 10.87 7.02
CA GLN A 109 -8.22 11.97 6.04
C GLN A 109 -8.29 11.46 4.60
N ASP A 110 -7.65 10.32 4.32
CA ASP A 110 -7.62 9.71 2.99
C ASP A 110 -8.80 8.74 2.74
N LEU A 111 -9.77 8.63 3.66
CA LEU A 111 -10.95 7.77 3.53
C LEU A 111 -11.71 7.97 2.20
N PRO A 112 -11.90 9.22 1.68
CA PRO A 112 -12.54 9.45 0.38
C PRO A 112 -11.79 8.84 -0.82
N GLN A 113 -10.51 8.49 -0.66
CA GLN A 113 -9.69 7.84 -1.69
C GLN A 113 -9.81 6.30 -1.64
N ALA A 114 -10.38 5.75 -0.56
CA ALA A 114 -10.60 4.32 -0.39
C ALA A 114 -11.87 3.86 -1.12
N SER A 115 -11.96 2.56 -1.37
CA SER A 115 -13.22 1.97 -1.81
C SER A 115 -14.21 1.94 -0.64
N ALA A 116 -15.49 2.25 -0.88
CA ALA A 116 -16.51 2.35 0.16
C ALA A 116 -16.57 1.13 1.09
N TRP A 117 -16.34 -0.09 0.56
CA TRP A 117 -16.36 -1.31 1.35
C TRP A 117 -15.25 -1.38 2.41
N MET A 118 -14.17 -0.61 2.26
CA MET A 118 -13.05 -0.57 3.20
C MET A 118 -13.34 0.30 4.42
N HIS A 119 -14.29 1.24 4.32
CA HIS A 119 -14.51 2.27 5.33
C HIS A 119 -14.72 1.70 6.74
N PRO A 120 -15.52 0.63 6.95
CA PRO A 120 -15.69 0.05 8.29
C PRO A 120 -14.37 -0.46 8.88
N PHE A 121 -13.53 -1.11 8.07
CA PHE A 121 -12.22 -1.61 8.51
C PHE A 121 -11.27 -0.44 8.82
N LEU A 122 -11.24 0.59 7.97
CA LEU A 122 -10.36 1.74 8.14
C LEU A 122 -10.71 2.55 9.40
N ARG A 123 -12.01 2.74 9.69
CA ARG A 123 -12.47 3.40 10.93
C ARG A 123 -12.09 2.60 12.17
N TYR A 124 -12.29 1.28 12.14
CA TYR A 124 -11.85 0.42 13.23
C TYR A 124 -10.33 0.51 13.47
N ILE A 125 -9.53 0.46 12.40
CA ILE A 125 -8.07 0.62 12.48
C ILE A 125 -7.73 1.98 13.11
N ALA A 126 -8.38 3.04 12.67
CA ALA A 126 -8.16 4.39 13.19
C ALA A 126 -8.57 4.54 14.66
N GLY A 127 -9.52 3.74 15.14
CA GLY A 127 -10.10 3.86 16.48
C GLY A 127 -11.22 4.87 16.56
N ASP A 128 -11.75 5.22 15.41
CA ASP A 128 -12.98 5.96 15.30
C ASP A 128 -14.11 5.02 15.71
N LYS A 129 -14.64 5.25 16.91
CA LYS A 129 -15.91 4.67 17.30
C LYS A 129 -16.97 5.59 16.72
N GLU A 130 -17.53 5.21 15.56
CA GLU A 130 -18.88 5.68 15.20
C GLU A 130 -19.87 5.33 16.32
#